data_AF-F9CXK5-F1
#
_entry.id   AF-F9CXK5-F1
#
_cell.length_a   1.000
_cell.length_b   1.000
_cell.length_c   1.000
_cell.angle_alpha   90.00
_cell.angle_beta   90.00
_cell.angle_gamma   90.00
#
_symmetry.space_group_name_H-M   'P 1'
#
loop_
_entity.id
_entity.type
_entity.pdbx_description
1 polymer ?
#
loop_
_entity_poly.entity_id
_entity_poly.type
_entity_poly.pdbx_seq_one_letter_code
_entity_poly.pdbx_strand_id
1 'polypeptide(L)'
;MDENQYNSLIEKIATMMESDGISVDEQNVQKLQKYKDDVKSNSNLNEDDSLKLVYESLLYLKLKNSDSGDPLQKGDEFGAGFS
;
A
#
# COMPACT_ATOMS: atom_id res chain seq x y z
N MET A 1 -6.06 15.79 -11.36
CA MET A 1 -4.66 15.50 -11.00
C MET A 1 -4.07 14.74 -12.17
N ASP A 2 -2.84 15.05 -12.58
CA ASP A 2 -2.14 14.27 -13.60
C ASP A 2 -1.49 13.01 -13.00
N GLU A 3 -1.04 12.09 -13.85
CA GLU A 3 -0.47 10.81 -13.43
C GLU A 3 0.83 10.98 -12.62
N ASN A 4 1.67 11.96 -12.95
CA ASN A 4 2.92 12.20 -12.23
C ASN A 4 2.65 12.70 -10.81
N GLN A 5 1.69 13.61 -10.65
CA GLN A 5 1.23 14.10 -9.34
C GLN A 5 0.63 12.96 -8.51
N TYR A 6 -0.16 12.08 -9.15
CA TYR A 6 -0.77 10.94 -8.50
C TYR A 6 0.27 9.95 -7.98
N ASN A 7 1.24 9.58 -8.82
CA ASN A 7 2.34 8.68 -8.45
C ASN A 7 3.22 9.28 -7.34
N SER A 8 3.52 10.58 -7.43
CA SER A 8 4.28 11.30 -6.39
C SER A 8 3.54 11.28 -5.03
N LEU A 9 2.21 11.36 -5.06
CA LEU A 9 1.40 11.30 -3.84
C LEU A 9 1.40 9.89 -3.25
N ILE A 10 1.32 8.85 -4.09
CA ILE A 10 1.46 7.44 -3.65
C ILE A 10 2.78 7.23 -2.92
N GLU A 11 3.89 7.67 -3.50
CA GLU A 11 5.23 7.53 -2.90
C GLU A 11 5.36 8.29 -1.58
N LYS A 12 4.80 9.51 -1.52
CA LYS A 12 4.78 10.33 -0.30
C LYS A 12 4.04 9.61 0.83
N ILE A 13 2.82 9.13 0.56
CA ILE A 13 2.02 8.41 1.56
C ILE A 13 2.72 7.11 1.98
N ALA A 14 3.24 6.33 1.03
CA ALA A 14 3.94 5.09 1.32
C ALA A 14 5.20 5.32 2.18
N THR A 15 5.95 6.39 1.94
CA THR A 15 7.10 6.77 2.78
C THR A 15 6.67 7.13 4.20
N MET A 16 5.55 7.84 4.36
CA MET A 16 5.01 8.13 5.69
C MET A 16 4.58 6.83 6.41
N MET A 17 3.89 5.93 5.72
CA MET A 17 3.49 4.62 6.24
C MET A 17 4.70 3.78 6.70
N GLU A 18 5.75 3.74 5.87
CA GLU A 18 7.01 3.07 6.17
C GLU A 18 7.68 3.68 7.42
N SER A 19 7.71 5.01 7.52
CA SER A 19 8.27 5.71 8.68
C SER A 19 7.47 5.54 9.97
N ASP A 20 6.15 5.42 9.86
CA ASP A 20 5.23 5.17 10.98
C ASP A 20 5.23 3.69 11.39
N GLY A 21 5.90 2.81 10.62
CA GLY A 21 6.01 1.37 10.91
C GLY A 21 4.67 0.63 10.79
N ILE A 22 3.75 1.11 9.94
CA ILE A 22 2.47 0.45 9.75
C ILE A 22 2.65 -0.87 8.98
N SER A 23 1.84 -1.87 9.30
CA SER A 23 1.83 -3.11 8.53
C SER A 23 1.37 -2.83 7.09
N VAL A 24 2.05 -3.42 6.11
CA VAL A 24 1.63 -3.39 4.69
C VAL A 24 0.30 -4.10 4.45
N ASP A 25 -0.14 -4.94 5.40
CA ASP A 25 -1.44 -5.62 5.38
C ASP A 25 -2.46 -4.96 6.34
N GLU A 26 -2.22 -3.70 6.75
CA GLU A 26 -3.15 -2.98 7.62
C GLU A 26 -4.49 -2.71 6.92
N GLN A 27 -5.58 -3.10 7.57
CA GLN A 27 -6.95 -2.92 7.07
C GLN A 27 -7.82 -2.06 7.99
N ASN A 28 -7.30 -1.68 9.17
CA ASN A 28 -8.06 -0.86 10.11
C ASN A 28 -8.19 0.58 9.59
N VAL A 29 -9.40 0.90 9.14
CA VAL A 29 -9.77 2.23 8.61
C VAL A 29 -9.43 3.36 9.59
N GLN A 30 -9.54 3.15 10.90
CA GLN A 30 -9.21 4.19 11.89
C GLN A 30 -7.71 4.53 11.91
N LYS A 31 -6.84 3.52 11.70
CA LYS A 31 -5.39 3.76 11.60
C LYS A 31 -5.02 4.40 10.25
N LEU A 32 -5.78 4.09 9.20
CA LEU A 32 -5.57 4.64 7.87
C LEU A 32 -6.11 6.07 7.69
N GLN A 33 -6.97 6.52 8.61
CA GLN A 33 -7.63 7.81 8.55
C GLN A 33 -6.62 8.97 8.46
N LYS A 34 -5.51 8.91 9.19
CA LYS A 34 -4.43 9.92 9.13
C LYS A 34 -3.94 10.14 7.70
N TYR A 35 -3.63 9.07 6.99
CA TYR A 35 -3.13 9.16 5.61
C TYR A 35 -4.21 9.65 4.65
N LYS A 36 -5.48 9.27 4.87
CA LYS A 36 -6.61 9.79 4.09
C LYS A 36 -6.76 11.30 4.26
N ASP A 37 -6.61 11.80 5.49
CA ASP A 37 -6.67 13.24 5.79
C ASP A 37 -5.50 13.99 5.16
N ASP A 38 -4.30 13.40 5.13
CA ASP A 38 -3.14 13.93 4.40
C ASP A 38 -3.41 13.97 2.89
N VAL A 39 -3.97 12.92 2.30
CA VAL A 39 -4.36 12.89 0.88
C VAL A 39 -5.36 13.99 0.57
N LYS A 40 -6.42 14.13 1.37
CA LYS A 40 -7.42 15.20 1.22
C LYS A 40 -6.84 16.60 1.38
N SER A 41 -5.82 16.77 2.21
CA SER A 41 -5.17 18.07 2.42
C SER A 41 -4.22 18.44 1.27
N ASN A 42 -3.67 17.44 0.58
CA ASN A 42 -2.70 17.62 -0.52
C ASN A 42 -3.34 17.45 -1.91
N SER A 43 -4.64 17.17 -2.00
CA SER A 43 -5.35 16.91 -3.25
C SER A 43 -6.82 17.31 -3.17
N ASN A 44 -7.46 17.54 -4.32
CA ASN A 44 -8.91 17.78 -4.38
C ASN A 44 -9.70 16.47 -4.59
N LEU A 45 -9.20 15.35 -4.08
CA LEU A 45 -9.87 14.05 -4.19
C LEU A 45 -11.07 13.96 -3.25
N ASN A 46 -12.10 13.23 -3.66
CA ASN A 46 -13.26 12.95 -2.80
C ASN A 46 -12.90 11.90 -1.73
N GLU A 47 -13.85 11.55 -0.87
CA GLU A 47 -13.70 10.55 0.20
C GLU A 47 -13.14 9.21 -0.33
N ASP A 48 -13.78 8.68 -1.37
CA ASP A 48 -13.55 7.34 -1.90
C ASP A 48 -12.21 7.28 -2.64
N ASP A 49 -11.91 8.27 -3.46
CA ASP A 49 -10.65 8.39 -4.19
C ASP A 49 -9.47 8.60 -3.24
N SER A 50 -9.67 9.32 -2.14
CA SER A 50 -8.64 9.49 -1.12
C SER A 50 -8.32 8.17 -0.42
N LEU A 51 -9.35 7.40 -0.08
CA LEU A 51 -9.19 6.09 0.55
C LEU A 51 -8.54 5.09 -0.43
N LYS A 52 -8.92 5.14 -1.71
CA LYS A 52 -8.32 4.34 -2.77
C LYS A 52 -6.82 4.60 -2.90
N LEU A 53 -6.40 5.86 -2.88
CA LEU A 53 -4.98 6.22 -2.94
C LEU A 53 -4.21 5.66 -1.74
N VAL A 54 -4.77 5.74 -0.53
CA VAL A 54 -4.18 5.15 0.67
C VAL A 54 -3.97 3.64 0.53
N TYR A 55 -4.96 2.91 -0.02
CA TYR A 55 -4.80 1.48 -0.30
C TYR A 55 -3.76 1.20 -1.40
N GLU A 56 -3.70 2.02 -2.43
CA GLU A 56 -2.68 1.91 -3.47
C GLU A 56 -1.27 2.17 -2.92
N SER A 57 -1.11 3.08 -1.95
CA SER A 57 0.15 3.28 -1.24
C SER A 57 0.58 2.08 -0.41
N LEU A 58 -0.35 1.41 0.28
CA LEU A 58 -0.06 0.16 0.98
C LEU A 58 0.37 -0.94 0.00
N LEU A 59 -0.34 -1.07 -1.13
CA LEU A 59 0.00 -2.02 -2.17
C LEU A 59 1.38 -1.72 -2.77
N TYR A 60 1.67 -0.45 -3.07
CA TYR A 60 2.98 -0.03 -3.55
C TYR A 60 4.08 -0.39 -2.54
N LEU A 61 3.89 -0.11 -1.25
CA LEU A 61 4.86 -0.45 -0.21
C LEU A 61 5.06 -1.97 -0.12
N LYS A 62 3.97 -2.75 -0.22
CA LYS A 62 4.02 -4.22 -0.24
C LYS A 62 4.83 -4.76 -1.42
N LEU A 63 4.61 -4.22 -2.62
CA LEU A 63 5.33 -4.63 -3.85
C LEU A 63 6.78 -4.16 -3.85
N LYS A 64 7.07 -2.97 -3.30
CA LYS A 64 8.43 -2.45 -3.11
C LYS A 64 9.22 -3.32 -2.12
N ASN A 65 8.56 -3.81 -1.08
CA ASN A 65 9.18 -4.62 -0.02
C ASN A 65 9.10 -6.13 -0.29
N SER A 66 8.31 -6.57 -1.26
CA SER A 66 8.34 -7.97 -1.68
C SER A 66 9.65 -8.20 -2.40
N ASP A 67 10.55 -8.95 -1.77
CA ASP A 67 11.59 -9.66 -2.50
C ASP A 67 10.87 -10.38 -3.65
N SER A 68 11.34 -10.16 -4.87
CA SER A 68 10.88 -10.83 -6.08
C SER A 68 11.28 -12.32 -6.04
N GLY A 69 10.93 -13.01 -4.95
CA GLY A 69 11.11 -14.43 -4.78
C GLY A 69 10.23 -15.11 -5.82
N ASP A 70 10.89 -15.67 -6.83
CA ASP A 70 10.26 -16.47 -7.87
C ASP A 70 9.32 -17.49 -7.20
N PRO A 71 8.00 -17.44 -7.44
CA PRO A 71 7.05 -18.38 -6.87
C PRO A 71 7.43 -19.84 -7.17
N LEU A 72 8.20 -20.09 -8.24
CA LEU A 72 8.70 -21.40 -8.63
C LEU A 72 9.84 -21.91 -7.75
N GLN A 73 10.53 -21.04 -6.99
CA GLN A 73 11.53 -21.47 -6.00
C GLN A 73 10.91 -22.13 -4.76
N LYS A 74 9.59 -21.99 -4.56
CA LYS A 74 8.81 -22.64 -3.49
C LYS A 74 8.09 -23.91 -3.96
N GLY A 75 8.57 -24.55 -5.03
CA GLY A 75 7.99 -25.78 -5.57
C GLY A 75 7.88 -26.92 -4.54
N ASP A 76 8.80 -26.98 -3.58
CA ASP A 76 8.80 -28.01 -2.52
C ASP A 76 7.71 -27.76 -1.45
N GLU A 77 7.25 -26.53 -1.26
CA GLU A 77 6.18 -26.18 -0.28
C GLU A 77 4.77 -26.44 -0.84
N PHE A 78 4.63 -26.61 -2.16
CA PHE A 78 3.33 -26.79 -2.84
C PHE A 78 2.83 -28.24 -2.84
N GLY A 79 3.63 -29.21 -2.37
CA GLY A 79 3.37 -30.65 -2.55
C GLY A 79 3.11 -31.49 -1.29
N ALA A 80 3.23 -30.94 -0.07
CA ALA A 80 3.15 -31.72 1.17
C ALA A 80 1.94 -31.33 2.02
N GLY A 81 0.73 -31.83 1.69
CA GLY A 81 -0.44 -31.48 2.50
C GLY A 81 -1.78 -32.17 2.22
N PHE A 82 -1.83 -33.25 1.43
CA PHE A 82 -3.01 -34.12 1.41
C PHE A 82 -2.73 -35.35 2.29
N SER A 83 -3.15 -35.28 3.56
CA SER A 83 -3.26 -36.43 4.48
C SER A 83 -4.62 -36.40 5.17
#